data_AF-A0A4Q3FAF1-F1
#
_entry.id   AF-A0A4Q3FAF1-F1
#
_cell.length_a   1.000
_cell.length_b   1.000
_cell.length_c   1.000
_cell.angle_alpha   90.00
_cell.angle_beta   90.00
_cell.angle_gamma   90.00
#
_symmetry.space_group_name_H-M   'P 1'
#
loop_
_entity.id
_entity.type
_entity.pdbx_description
1 polymer ?
#
loop_
_entity_poly.entity_id
_entity_poly.type
_entity_poly.pdbx_seq_one_letter_code
_entity_poly.pdbx_strand_id
1 'polypeptide(L)'
;MGWNEFGNDVGNGSSGIRTFGVACTNIQIRDNIICRNGKLEASCSAQATSCGIVFNTGTINSATISGNKIGIDINYATAGNKFSGLYFFQNGNMGGSNIANVMINGNIIGDNGSCSEINSNGFSSYQSNYYTFTNNYVGVGPSGQSFGNYANGMEINTSTNFLVTNNRIANNKGIRSAAQAEACAGIAMFNSTT
;
A
#
# COMPACT_ATOMS: atom_id res chain seq x y z
N MET A 1 19.72 28.63 -2.94
CA MET A 1 19.94 27.88 -1.69
C MET A 1 19.49 26.45 -1.97
N GLY A 2 20.45 25.52 -2.05
CA GLY A 2 20.22 24.13 -2.44
C GLY A 2 19.53 23.34 -1.33
N TRP A 3 18.60 22.47 -1.73
CA TRP A 3 18.00 21.48 -0.84
C TRP A 3 19.02 20.36 -0.64
N ASN A 4 19.59 20.28 0.56
CA ASN A 4 20.39 19.13 0.99
C ASN A 4 19.41 18.00 1.38
N GLU A 5 19.20 17.06 0.47
CA GLU A 5 18.62 15.74 0.76
C GLU A 5 19.65 14.84 1.45
N PHE A 6 20.15 15.22 2.63
CA PHE A 6 20.87 14.30 3.51
C PHE A 6 20.57 14.68 4.96
N GLY A 7 19.64 13.96 5.58
CA GLY A 7 19.20 14.22 6.95
C GLY A 7 18.14 13.25 7.43
N ASN A 8 18.57 12.00 7.67
CA ASN A 8 17.93 10.96 8.46
C ASN A 8 16.78 10.17 7.81
N ASP A 9 17.18 9.06 7.18
CA ASP A 9 16.40 7.84 7.04
C ASP A 9 15.95 7.33 8.43
N VAL A 10 14.83 7.85 8.93
CA VAL A 10 14.23 7.46 10.23
C VAL A 10 13.24 6.32 10.10
N GLY A 11 13.29 5.53 9.02
CA GLY A 11 12.33 4.46 8.81
C GLY A 11 12.50 3.33 9.83
N ASN A 12 11.42 2.92 10.49
CA ASN A 12 11.47 1.64 11.20
C ASN A 12 11.76 0.54 10.14
N GLY A 13 12.57 -0.48 10.42
CA GLY A 13 12.77 -1.62 9.52
C GLY A 13 11.51 -2.50 9.41
N SER A 14 10.33 -1.90 9.43
CA SER A 14 9.04 -2.57 9.52
C SER A 14 7.93 -1.70 8.92
N SER A 15 6.68 -2.04 9.21
CA SER A 15 5.52 -1.29 8.76
C SER A 15 5.15 -0.23 9.79
N GLY A 16 4.48 0.84 9.34
CA GLY A 16 3.98 1.86 10.26
C GLY A 16 2.87 1.31 11.16
N ILE A 17 1.94 0.55 10.56
CA ILE A 17 0.91 -0.21 11.28
C ILE A 17 0.93 -1.65 10.79
N ARG A 18 0.92 -2.59 11.74
CA ARG A 18 0.96 -4.02 11.46
C ARG A 18 -0.04 -4.76 12.35
N THR A 19 -0.86 -5.62 11.75
CA THR A 19 -1.56 -6.68 12.49
C THR A 19 -0.79 -8.00 12.33
N PHE A 20 -0.79 -8.85 13.36
CA PHE A 20 -0.14 -10.15 13.33
C PHE A 20 -0.80 -11.16 14.30
N GLY A 21 -0.98 -12.40 13.84
CA GLY A 21 -1.00 -13.59 14.70
C GLY A 21 -2.29 -13.95 15.44
N VAL A 22 -3.37 -13.16 15.36
CA VAL A 22 -4.69 -13.51 15.91
C VAL A 22 -5.84 -12.98 15.05
N ALA A 23 -7.06 -13.48 15.28
CA ALA A 23 -8.25 -12.89 14.67
C ALA A 23 -8.46 -11.46 15.20
N CYS A 24 -8.57 -10.48 14.31
CA CYS A 24 -8.93 -9.11 14.64
C CYS A 24 -10.32 -8.77 14.13
N THR A 25 -11.07 -7.99 14.90
CA THR A 25 -12.42 -7.54 14.57
C THR A 25 -12.52 -6.05 14.83
N ASN A 26 -13.27 -5.33 13.99
CA ASN A 26 -13.57 -3.91 14.16
C ASN A 26 -12.32 -3.02 14.25
N ILE A 27 -11.35 -3.25 13.35
CA ILE A 27 -10.17 -2.38 13.27
C ILE A 27 -10.56 -1.03 12.66
N GLN A 28 -10.08 0.06 13.26
CA GLN A 28 -10.25 1.41 12.72
C GLN A 28 -8.90 2.11 12.62
N ILE A 29 -8.51 2.47 11.40
CA ILE A 29 -7.30 3.25 11.12
C ILE A 29 -7.74 4.51 10.39
N ARG A 30 -7.77 5.64 11.09
CA ARG A 30 -8.31 6.90 10.56
C ARG A 30 -7.39 8.09 10.72
N ASP A 31 -7.35 8.92 9.68
CA ASP A 31 -6.76 10.26 9.71
C ASP A 31 -5.27 10.30 10.12
N ASN A 32 -4.53 9.23 9.82
CA ASN A 32 -3.10 9.13 10.12
C ASN A 32 -2.23 9.60 8.94
N ILE A 33 -0.97 9.93 9.26
CA ILE A 33 0.11 10.10 8.30
C ILE A 33 1.09 8.94 8.50
N ILE A 34 1.25 8.10 7.48
CA ILE A 34 1.97 6.83 7.58
C ILE A 34 2.99 6.75 6.44
N CYS A 35 4.22 7.17 6.71
CA CYS A 35 5.27 7.26 5.70
C CYS A 35 6.65 6.95 6.29
N ARG A 36 7.64 6.82 5.41
CA ARG A 36 9.04 6.46 5.69
C ARG A 36 9.23 5.07 6.29
N ASN A 37 8.26 4.17 6.19
CA ASN A 37 8.36 2.83 6.78
C ASN A 37 9.14 1.87 5.88
N GLY A 38 9.92 0.97 6.49
CA GLY A 38 10.72 -0.06 5.83
C GLY A 38 12.00 0.43 5.16
N LYS A 39 12.35 1.72 5.20
CA LYS A 39 13.47 2.30 4.43
C LYS A 39 14.88 1.90 4.89
N LEU A 40 15.05 1.43 6.12
CA LEU A 40 16.37 1.18 6.74
C LEU A 40 17.00 -0.19 6.39
N GLU A 41 16.39 -0.99 5.53
CA GLU A 41 16.95 -2.30 5.18
C GLU A 41 17.92 -2.20 4.00
N ALA A 42 19.21 -2.43 4.27
CA ALA A 42 20.31 -2.37 3.30
C ALA A 42 20.18 -3.33 2.09
N SER A 43 19.25 -4.27 2.12
CA SER A 43 18.92 -5.13 0.98
C SER A 43 17.54 -4.78 0.44
N CYS A 44 17.45 -4.57 -0.87
CA CYS A 44 16.21 -4.28 -1.60
C CYS A 44 15.25 -5.49 -1.69
N SER A 45 15.15 -6.31 -0.64
CA SER A 45 14.14 -7.36 -0.57
C SER A 45 12.78 -6.70 -0.33
N ALA A 46 11.86 -6.88 -1.28
CA ALA A 46 10.45 -6.54 -1.10
C ALA A 46 9.89 -7.45 0.00
N GLN A 47 9.71 -6.90 1.20
CA GLN A 47 9.11 -7.64 2.31
C GLN A 47 7.72 -7.10 2.60
N ALA A 48 6.77 -8.02 2.75
CA ALA A 48 5.42 -7.77 3.24
C ALA A 48 5.38 -6.84 4.47
N THR A 49 6.42 -6.93 5.30
CA THR A 49 6.57 -6.18 6.55
C THR A 49 7.09 -4.77 6.36
N SER A 50 7.31 -4.29 5.14
CA SER A 50 7.91 -2.99 4.85
C SER A 50 6.92 -2.05 4.15
N CYS A 51 5.68 -2.01 4.65
CA CYS A 51 4.56 -1.24 4.12
C CYS A 51 4.21 -0.01 4.98
N GLY A 52 3.35 0.87 4.48
CA GLY A 52 2.67 1.82 5.37
C GLY A 52 1.81 1.09 6.39
N ILE A 53 0.79 0.38 5.89
CA ILE A 53 -0.10 -0.47 6.68
C ILE A 53 -0.03 -1.89 6.13
N VAL A 54 0.17 -2.88 7.00
CA VAL A 54 0.08 -4.30 6.63
C VAL A 54 -0.86 -5.07 7.54
N PHE A 55 -1.71 -5.89 6.91
CA PHE A 55 -2.44 -6.95 7.57
C PHE A 55 -1.77 -8.27 7.22
N ASN A 56 -0.88 -8.71 8.11
CA ASN A 56 -0.06 -9.91 7.92
C ASN A 56 -0.60 -10.99 8.86
N THR A 57 -1.18 -12.05 8.29
CA THR A 57 -1.65 -13.26 9.00
C THR A 57 -2.82 -13.09 10.01
N GLY A 58 -3.86 -13.93 9.90
CA GLY A 58 -5.00 -13.99 10.82
C GLY A 58 -6.36 -13.72 10.15
N THR A 59 -7.45 -13.89 10.90
CA THR A 59 -8.81 -13.54 10.45
C THR A 59 -9.08 -12.06 10.71
N ILE A 60 -9.38 -11.27 9.67
CA ILE A 60 -9.89 -9.91 9.81
C ILE A 60 -11.38 -9.93 9.48
N ASN A 61 -12.23 -9.84 10.50
CA ASN A 61 -13.69 -9.87 10.28
C ASN A 61 -14.25 -8.55 9.74
N SER A 62 -13.63 -7.44 10.13
CA SER A 62 -13.95 -6.10 9.66
C SER A 62 -12.81 -5.12 9.93
N ALA A 63 -12.56 -4.24 8.98
CA ALA A 63 -11.64 -3.12 9.14
C ALA A 63 -12.17 -1.89 8.37
N THR A 64 -12.01 -0.71 8.96
CA THR A 64 -12.22 0.57 8.27
C THR A 64 -10.91 1.34 8.24
N ILE A 65 -10.47 1.67 7.04
CA ILE A 65 -9.24 2.43 6.78
C ILE A 65 -9.66 3.68 6.01
N SER A 66 -9.63 4.85 6.66
CA SER A 66 -10.16 6.06 6.05
C SER A 66 -9.42 7.34 6.37
N GLY A 67 -9.35 8.27 5.41
CA GLY A 67 -8.76 9.59 5.64
C GLY A 67 -7.24 9.60 5.86
N ASN A 68 -6.55 8.48 5.66
CA ASN A 68 -5.12 8.40 5.90
C ASN A 68 -4.32 8.96 4.71
N LYS A 69 -3.14 9.54 4.99
CA LYS A 69 -2.08 9.80 4.02
C LYS A 69 -1.00 8.73 4.17
N ILE A 70 -0.76 7.95 3.13
CA ILE A 70 0.14 6.80 3.18
C ILE A 70 1.25 6.98 2.13
N GLY A 71 2.50 7.02 2.62
CA GLY A 71 3.69 7.37 1.82
C GLY A 71 3.78 8.85 1.47
N ILE A 72 2.90 9.69 2.03
CA ILE A 72 2.84 11.13 1.80
C ILE A 72 2.76 11.81 3.17
N ASP A 73 3.48 12.92 3.35
CA ASP A 73 3.49 13.65 4.62
C ASP A 73 2.30 14.62 4.80
N ILE A 74 2.31 15.39 5.89
CA ILE A 74 1.25 16.35 6.22
C ILE A 74 1.07 17.45 5.17
N ASN A 75 2.14 17.81 4.47
CA ASN A 75 2.21 18.90 3.50
C ASN A 75 2.05 18.42 2.06
N TYR A 76 1.62 17.17 1.85
CA TYR A 76 1.57 16.56 0.52
C TYR A 76 2.95 16.44 -0.14
N ALA A 77 4.02 16.27 0.64
CA ALA A 77 5.32 15.90 0.11
C ALA A 77 5.48 14.38 0.07
N THR A 78 6.20 13.90 -0.94
CA THR A 78 6.59 12.50 -1.09
C THR A 78 7.49 12.09 0.06
N ALA A 79 7.08 11.07 0.82
CA ALA A 79 7.80 10.59 2.00
C ALA A 79 8.07 9.08 1.95
N GLY A 80 7.20 8.34 1.25
CA GLY A 80 7.34 7.00 0.72
C GLY A 80 7.44 5.87 1.73
N ASN A 81 7.00 4.68 1.33
CA ASN A 81 7.25 3.43 2.04
C ASN A 81 8.06 2.48 1.15
N LYS A 82 8.70 1.48 1.74
CA LYS A 82 9.60 0.59 0.99
C LYS A 82 8.88 -0.30 -0.02
N PHE A 83 7.74 -0.92 0.35
CA PHE A 83 7.06 -1.91 -0.49
C PHE A 83 5.68 -1.43 -0.99
N SER A 84 4.67 -1.42 -0.12
CA SER A 84 3.32 -0.98 -0.46
C SER A 84 2.80 0.07 0.51
N GLY A 85 1.86 0.90 0.05
CA GLY A 85 1.11 1.79 0.95
C GLY A 85 0.23 0.96 1.88
N LEU A 86 -0.64 0.17 1.29
CA LEU A 86 -1.57 -0.71 2.01
C LEU A 86 -1.44 -2.14 1.48
N TYR A 87 -1.13 -3.08 2.37
CA TYR A 87 -0.91 -4.47 2.00
C TYR A 87 -1.74 -5.45 2.83
N PHE A 88 -2.48 -6.31 2.13
CA PHE A 88 -3.18 -7.44 2.71
C PHE A 88 -2.52 -8.73 2.23
N PHE A 89 -1.91 -9.46 3.17
CA PHE A 89 -1.19 -10.69 2.89
C PHE A 89 -1.83 -11.88 3.59
N GLN A 90 -2.29 -12.83 2.79
CA GLN A 90 -2.51 -14.20 3.23
C GLN A 90 -1.27 -15.02 2.88
N ASN A 91 -0.55 -15.50 3.90
CA ASN A 91 0.50 -16.49 3.67
C ASN A 91 -0.18 -17.79 3.22
N GLY A 92 0.13 -18.29 2.02
CA GLY A 92 -0.47 -19.49 1.43
C GLY A 92 -0.30 -20.77 2.25
N ASN A 93 0.49 -20.75 3.33
CA ASN A 93 0.64 -21.84 4.28
C ASN A 93 -0.27 -21.74 5.52
N MET A 94 -1.11 -20.72 5.65
CA MET A 94 -2.09 -20.63 6.73
C MET A 94 -3.52 -20.73 6.18
N GLY A 95 -3.97 -21.97 5.99
CA GLY A 95 -5.38 -22.28 5.78
C GLY A 95 -6.19 -21.76 6.97
N GLY A 96 -6.77 -20.57 6.84
CA GLY A 96 -7.55 -19.94 7.91
C GLY A 96 -7.55 -18.42 7.97
N SER A 97 -6.73 -17.70 7.18
CA SER A 97 -6.84 -16.23 7.14
C SER A 97 -8.06 -15.83 6.30
N ASN A 98 -9.13 -15.38 6.96
CA ASN A 98 -10.29 -14.80 6.28
C ASN A 98 -10.29 -13.28 6.48
N ILE A 99 -10.11 -12.53 5.40
CA ILE A 99 -10.21 -11.07 5.40
C ILE A 99 -11.54 -10.69 4.74
N ALA A 100 -12.46 -10.18 5.56
CA ALA A 100 -13.82 -9.85 5.18
C ALA A 100 -14.20 -8.45 5.66
N ASN A 101 -15.17 -7.85 4.95
CA ASN A 101 -15.79 -6.57 5.28
C ASN A 101 -14.78 -5.44 5.52
N VAL A 102 -13.81 -5.31 4.63
CA VAL A 102 -12.82 -4.23 4.71
C VAL A 102 -13.27 -3.05 3.86
N MET A 103 -13.42 -1.89 4.50
CA MET A 103 -13.74 -0.62 3.85
C MET A 103 -12.50 0.27 3.81
N ILE A 104 -12.13 0.70 2.62
CA ILE A 104 -11.01 1.61 2.36
C ILE A 104 -11.58 2.84 1.67
N ASN A 105 -11.68 3.95 2.42
CA ASN A 105 -12.42 5.13 1.99
C ASN A 105 -11.65 6.44 2.17
N GLY A 106 -11.50 7.26 1.12
CA GLY A 106 -10.99 8.62 1.26
C GLY A 106 -9.51 8.72 1.65
N ASN A 107 -8.70 7.70 1.37
CA ASN A 107 -7.26 7.73 1.62
C ASN A 107 -6.49 8.34 0.46
N ILE A 108 -5.28 8.82 0.73
CA ILE A 108 -4.33 9.32 -0.26
C ILE A 108 -3.06 8.48 -0.15
N ILE A 109 -2.72 7.77 -1.21
CA ILE A 109 -1.69 6.72 -1.20
C ILE A 109 -0.71 6.95 -2.34
N GLY A 110 0.58 7.15 -2.04
CA GLY A 110 1.60 7.38 -3.06
C GLY A 110 3.03 7.29 -2.53
N ASP A 111 4.00 7.44 -3.43
CA ASP A 111 5.45 7.30 -3.21
C ASP A 111 5.87 5.94 -2.60
N ASN A 112 5.13 4.87 -2.84
CA ASN A 112 5.49 3.54 -2.33
C ASN A 112 6.40 2.80 -3.31
N GLY A 113 7.42 2.12 -2.78
CA GLY A 113 8.37 1.32 -3.56
C GLY A 113 9.81 1.81 -3.56
N SER A 114 10.30 2.44 -2.48
CA SER A 114 11.49 3.30 -2.52
C SER A 114 12.84 2.63 -2.89
N CYS A 115 12.92 1.31 -3.05
CA CYS A 115 14.21 0.62 -3.26
C CYS A 115 14.22 -0.55 -4.27
N SER A 116 13.09 -0.95 -4.87
CA SER A 116 13.09 -2.00 -5.91
C SER A 116 11.85 -1.93 -6.80
N GLU A 117 12.13 -2.07 -8.09
CA GLU A 117 11.22 -1.98 -9.24
C GLU A 117 10.10 -3.02 -9.28
N ILE A 118 10.23 -4.06 -8.49
CA ILE A 118 9.54 -5.31 -8.71
C ILE A 118 8.56 -5.49 -7.54
N ASN A 119 7.27 -5.26 -7.80
CA ASN A 119 6.12 -5.50 -6.91
C ASN A 119 5.68 -4.37 -5.95
N SER A 120 6.01 -3.11 -6.23
CA SER A 120 5.74 -2.00 -5.31
C SER A 120 4.46 -1.22 -5.64
N ASN A 121 3.42 -1.37 -4.81
CA ASN A 121 2.07 -0.92 -5.16
C ASN A 121 1.51 0.17 -4.22
N GLY A 122 0.53 0.95 -4.68
CA GLY A 122 -0.25 1.79 -3.76
C GLY A 122 -1.08 0.93 -2.80
N PHE A 123 -1.87 0.03 -3.39
CA PHE A 123 -2.62 -1.00 -2.70
C PHE A 123 -2.26 -2.38 -3.26
N SER A 124 -2.10 -3.37 -2.39
CA SER A 124 -1.95 -4.78 -2.77
C SER A 124 -2.81 -5.67 -1.89
N SER A 125 -3.53 -6.60 -2.52
CA SER A 125 -4.29 -7.66 -1.84
C SER A 125 -3.99 -9.01 -2.44
N TYR A 126 -3.62 -9.98 -1.59
CA TYR A 126 -3.44 -11.38 -1.95
C TYR A 126 -4.43 -12.24 -1.16
N GLN A 127 -5.34 -12.91 -1.87
CA GLN A 127 -6.39 -13.79 -1.34
C GLN A 127 -7.29 -13.14 -0.27
N SER A 128 -8.49 -12.73 -0.66
CA SER A 128 -9.43 -12.06 0.25
C SER A 128 -10.86 -12.11 -0.27
N ASN A 129 -11.82 -11.94 0.64
CA ASN A 129 -13.21 -12.27 0.34
C ASN A 129 -14.12 -11.06 0.14
N TYR A 130 -13.87 -9.88 0.73
CA TYR A 130 -14.72 -8.69 0.55
C TYR A 130 -13.99 -7.36 0.84
N TYR A 131 -13.78 -6.53 -0.20
CA TYR A 131 -13.32 -5.15 -0.03
C TYR A 131 -14.23 -4.15 -0.72
N THR A 132 -14.46 -3.02 -0.05
CA THR A 132 -14.97 -1.80 -0.67
C THR A 132 -13.87 -0.76 -0.69
N PHE A 133 -13.40 -0.41 -1.88
CA PHE A 133 -12.37 0.60 -2.11
C PHE A 133 -13.01 1.79 -2.81
N THR A 134 -13.20 2.91 -2.10
CA THR A 134 -13.95 4.06 -2.61
C THR A 134 -13.38 5.43 -2.25
N ASN A 135 -13.55 6.42 -3.14
CA ASN A 135 -13.13 7.80 -2.93
C ASN A 135 -11.64 7.98 -2.60
N ASN A 136 -10.79 7.00 -2.91
CA ASN A 136 -9.35 7.08 -2.64
C ASN A 136 -8.61 7.74 -3.81
N TYR A 137 -7.46 8.32 -3.48
CA TYR A 137 -6.49 8.82 -4.43
C TYR A 137 -5.24 7.96 -4.36
N VAL A 138 -4.82 7.40 -5.50
CA VAL A 138 -3.68 6.47 -5.57
C VAL A 138 -2.72 6.90 -6.67
N GLY A 139 -1.51 7.27 -6.26
CA GLY A 139 -0.46 7.86 -7.10
C GLY A 139 -0.71 9.33 -7.47
N VAL A 140 -1.85 9.89 -7.06
CA VAL A 140 -2.25 11.28 -7.34
C VAL A 140 -2.89 11.89 -6.08
N GLY A 141 -2.92 13.21 -5.97
CA GLY A 141 -3.59 13.93 -4.89
C GLY A 141 -4.95 14.52 -5.26
N PRO A 142 -5.70 15.04 -4.27
CA PRO A 142 -6.98 15.72 -4.45
C PRO A 142 -6.97 16.86 -5.46
N SER A 143 -5.85 17.59 -5.51
CA SER A 143 -5.60 18.72 -6.39
C SER A 143 -4.85 18.32 -7.68
N GLY A 144 -4.70 17.02 -7.96
CA GLY A 144 -4.08 16.50 -9.18
C GLY A 144 -2.56 16.39 -9.15
N GLN A 145 -1.91 16.75 -8.03
CA GLN A 145 -0.46 16.59 -7.87
C GLN A 145 -0.06 15.11 -7.95
N SER A 146 1.09 14.83 -8.55
CA SER A 146 1.61 13.46 -8.66
C SER A 146 2.36 13.05 -7.41
N PHE A 147 2.04 11.86 -6.88
CA PHE A 147 2.83 11.17 -5.85
C PHE A 147 3.44 9.88 -6.37
N GLY A 148 2.85 9.33 -7.43
CA GLY A 148 3.21 8.07 -8.05
C GLY A 148 3.18 6.86 -7.12
N ASN A 149 3.37 5.69 -7.72
CA ASN A 149 3.83 4.46 -7.07
C ASN A 149 4.82 3.81 -8.06
N TYR A 150 5.66 2.91 -7.58
CA TYR A 150 6.72 2.36 -8.42
C TYR A 150 6.21 1.32 -9.43
N ALA A 151 5.23 0.48 -9.06
CA ALA A 151 4.55 -0.47 -9.93
C ALA A 151 3.06 -0.10 -10.11
N ASN A 152 2.13 -0.88 -9.56
CA ASN A 152 0.70 -0.65 -9.77
C ASN A 152 0.12 0.37 -8.79
N GLY A 153 -0.92 1.08 -9.21
CA GLY A 153 -1.75 1.80 -8.25
C GLY A 153 -2.44 0.82 -7.31
N MET A 154 -3.05 -0.20 -7.90
CA MET A 154 -3.75 -1.25 -7.21
C MET A 154 -3.37 -2.60 -7.81
N GLU A 155 -3.07 -3.57 -6.96
CA GLU A 155 -2.85 -4.95 -7.32
C GLU A 155 -3.81 -5.84 -6.54
N ILE A 156 -4.60 -6.64 -7.26
CA ILE A 156 -5.55 -7.57 -6.70
C ILE A 156 -5.21 -8.95 -7.22
N ASN A 157 -4.75 -9.82 -6.33
CA ASN A 157 -4.37 -11.19 -6.64
C ASN A 157 -5.31 -12.17 -5.91
N THR A 158 -5.87 -13.13 -6.66
CA THR A 158 -6.67 -14.26 -6.13
C THR A 158 -7.76 -13.86 -5.14
N SER A 159 -8.32 -12.66 -5.31
CA SER A 159 -9.30 -12.12 -4.39
C SER A 159 -10.68 -12.05 -5.04
N THR A 160 -11.73 -12.16 -4.23
CA THR A 160 -13.13 -12.17 -4.66
C THR A 160 -13.91 -11.01 -4.01
N ASN A 161 -15.04 -10.66 -4.61
CA ASN A 161 -15.98 -9.61 -4.17
C ASN A 161 -15.33 -8.24 -3.86
N PHE A 162 -14.65 -7.68 -4.86
CA PHE A 162 -14.14 -6.31 -4.82
C PHE A 162 -15.16 -5.32 -5.38
N LEU A 163 -15.45 -4.27 -4.63
CA LEU A 163 -16.09 -3.07 -5.14
C LEU A 163 -15.05 -1.95 -5.22
N VAL A 164 -14.73 -1.50 -6.43
CA VAL A 164 -13.87 -0.35 -6.69
C VAL A 164 -14.71 0.74 -7.35
N THR A 165 -14.95 1.83 -6.65
CA THR A 165 -15.83 2.90 -7.16
C THR A 165 -15.39 4.30 -6.71
N ASN A 166 -15.51 5.30 -7.59
CA ASN A 166 -15.16 6.70 -7.31
C ASN A 166 -13.70 6.94 -6.87
N ASN A 167 -12.75 6.12 -7.32
CA ASN A 167 -11.33 6.33 -7.02
C ASN A 167 -10.63 7.12 -8.13
N ARG A 168 -9.62 7.89 -7.76
CA ARG A 168 -8.67 8.48 -8.72
C ARG A 168 -7.35 7.73 -8.63
N ILE A 169 -7.02 6.99 -9.68
CA ILE A 169 -5.82 6.14 -9.73
C ILE A 169 -5.01 6.59 -10.94
N ALA A 170 -3.91 7.31 -10.71
CA ALA A 170 -3.11 7.93 -11.77
C ALA A 170 -1.64 8.03 -11.37
N ASN A 171 -0.77 8.28 -12.37
CA ASN A 171 0.67 8.46 -12.20
C ASN A 171 1.41 7.28 -11.53
N ASN A 172 0.80 6.10 -11.53
CA ASN A 172 1.43 4.87 -11.05
C ASN A 172 2.39 4.38 -12.14
N LYS A 173 3.64 4.89 -12.06
CA LYS A 173 4.89 4.53 -12.76
C LYS A 173 5.83 5.75 -12.86
N GLY A 174 6.05 6.53 -11.79
CA GLY A 174 6.97 7.67 -11.97
C GLY A 174 7.05 8.68 -10.85
N ILE A 175 8.13 8.58 -10.08
CA ILE A 175 8.96 9.71 -9.62
C ILE A 175 10.47 9.37 -9.74
N ARG A 176 10.85 8.09 -9.88
CA ARG A 176 12.25 7.63 -9.94
C ARG A 176 12.53 6.85 -11.24
N SER A 177 13.76 6.94 -11.75
CA SER A 177 14.14 6.69 -13.15
C SER A 177 13.97 5.26 -13.67
N ALA A 178 13.10 5.10 -14.67
CA ALA A 178 13.21 4.38 -15.95
C ALA A 178 13.72 2.91 -16.09
N ALA A 179 14.16 2.20 -15.06
CA ALA A 179 14.39 0.75 -15.23
C ALA A 179 13.08 -0.03 -15.00
N GLN A 180 12.88 -1.05 -15.84
CA GLN A 180 11.59 -1.53 -16.32
C GLN A 180 10.86 -2.43 -15.31
N ALA A 181 9.72 -1.99 -14.81
CA ALA A 181 8.66 -2.90 -14.37
C ALA A 181 7.77 -3.23 -15.59
N GLU A 182 7.88 -4.47 -16.10
CA GLU A 182 7.26 -4.91 -17.37
C GLU A 182 5.72 -5.00 -17.37
N ALA A 183 5.04 -4.72 -16.25
CA ALA A 183 3.58 -4.68 -16.19
C ALA A 183 3.08 -3.74 -15.08
N CYS A 184 3.20 -2.43 -15.28
CA CYS A 184 2.55 -1.44 -14.41
C CYS A 184 1.15 -1.08 -14.93
N ALA A 185 0.17 -1.07 -14.05
CA ALA A 185 -1.19 -0.65 -14.34
C ALA A 185 -1.72 0.32 -13.28
N GLY A 186 -2.76 1.09 -13.64
CA GLY A 186 -3.58 1.75 -12.63
C GLY A 186 -4.18 0.71 -11.68
N ILE A 187 -4.81 -0.32 -12.26
CA ILE A 187 -5.31 -1.49 -11.53
C ILE A 187 -4.84 -2.75 -12.27
N ALA A 188 -4.10 -3.61 -11.60
CA ALA A 188 -3.72 -4.93 -12.07
C ALA A 188 -4.52 -6.00 -11.31
N MET A 189 -5.18 -6.90 -12.05
CA MET A 189 -5.96 -8.01 -11.48
C MET A 189 -5.39 -9.33 -11.98
N PHE A 190 -4.96 -10.17 -11.06
CA PHE A 190 -4.37 -11.47 -11.34
C PHE A 190 -5.21 -12.58 -10.74
N ASN A 191 -5.50 -13.60 -11.54
CA ASN A 191 -6.07 -14.84 -11.06
C ASN A 191 -4.93 -15.86 -11.01
N SER A 192 -4.31 -16.09 -9.85
CA SER A 192 -3.34 -17.18 -9.72
C SER A 192 -4.10 -18.49 -9.48
N THR A 193 -4.47 -19.17 -10.57
CA THR A 193 -4.78 -20.60 -10.52
C THR A 193 -3.46 -21.37 -10.58
N THR A 194 -2.69 -21.34 -9.49
CA THR A 194 -1.54 -22.22 -9.28
C THR A 194 -1.44 -22.56 -7.80
#